data_AF-A0A938S4J0-F1
#
_entry.id   AF-A0A938S4J0-F1
#
_cell.length_a   1.000
_cell.length_b   1.000
_cell.length_c   1.000
_cell.angle_alpha   90.00
_cell.angle_beta   90.00
_cell.angle_gamma   90.00
#
_symmetry.space_group_name_H-M   'P 1'
#
loop_
_entity.id
_entity.type
_entity.pdbx_description
1 polymer ?
#
loop_
_entity_poly.entity_id
_entity_poly.type
_entity_poly.pdbx_seq_one_letter_code
_entity_poly.pdbx_strand_id
1 'polypeptide(L)' 'MKPAVVAPERIRAGQPCRKCATPVVQKTPRHHQRKPGQCYYYEYYLYCPNYRTLYMLDEAKRPYS' A
#
# COMPACT_ATOMS: atom_id res chain seq x y z
N MET A 1 -12.64 13.40 -26.07
CA MET A 1 -11.63 13.18 -25.02
C MET A 1 -11.80 11.74 -24.53
N LYS A 2 -10.91 10.82 -24.90
CA LYS A 2 -11.01 9.42 -24.49
C LYS A 2 -10.39 9.30 -23.09
N PRO A 3 -11.08 8.79 -22.05
CA PRO A 3 -10.40 8.51 -20.81
C PRO A 3 -9.40 7.39 -21.06
N ALA A 4 -8.16 7.61 -20.63
CA ALA A 4 -7.13 6.58 -20.66
C ALA A 4 -7.65 5.37 -19.88
N VAL A 5 -7.80 4.25 -20.57
CA VAL A 5 -7.91 2.95 -19.92
C VAL A 5 -6.53 2.67 -19.35
N VAL A 6 -6.30 3.12 -18.11
CA VAL A 6 -5.04 2.92 -17.41
C VAL A 6 -4.97 1.44 -17.09
N ALA A 7 -4.12 0.69 -17.82
CA ALA A 7 -3.63 -0.62 -17.42
C ALA A 7 -3.23 -0.58 -15.94
N PRO A 8 -3.20 -1.69 -15.18
CA PRO A 8 -3.07 -1.67 -13.72
C PRO A 8 -1.69 -1.18 -13.29
N GLU A 9 -1.49 0.13 -13.34
CA GLU A 9 -0.32 0.82 -12.85
C GLU A 9 -0.26 0.54 -11.35
N ARG A 10 0.89 0.03 -10.91
CA ARG A 10 1.10 -0.31 -9.51
C ARG A 10 0.75 0.91 -8.68
N ILE A 11 -0.15 0.73 -7.71
CA ILE A 11 -0.58 1.83 -6.85
C ILE A 11 0.65 2.32 -6.07
N ARG A 12 0.90 3.63 -6.13
CA ARG A 12 2.05 4.32 -5.50
C ARG A 12 1.55 5.49 -4.67
N ALA A 13 2.40 6.00 -3.77
CA ALA A 13 2.08 7.21 -3.01
C ALA A 13 1.71 8.36 -3.97
N GLY A 14 0.65 9.11 -3.65
CA GLY A 14 0.12 10.19 -4.48
C GLY A 14 -0.85 9.75 -5.59
N GLN A 15 -0.93 8.46 -5.92
CA GLN A 15 -1.89 7.98 -6.91
C GLN A 15 -3.33 7.98 -6.36
N PRO A 16 -4.34 8.16 -7.24
CA PRO A 16 -5.73 8.12 -6.85
C PRO A 16 -6.10 6.73 -6.30
N CYS A 17 -6.74 6.72 -5.13
CA CYS A 17 -7.33 5.51 -4.56
C CYS A 17 -8.40 4.95 -5.51
N ARG A 18 -8.39 3.62 -5.70
CA ARG A 18 -9.29 2.93 -6.62
C ARG A 18 -10.79 3.12 -6.33
N LYS A 19 -11.14 3.51 -5.10
CA LYS A 19 -12.55 3.68 -4.68
C LYS A 19 -13.04 5.12 -4.76
N CYS A 20 -12.15 6.09 -4.61
CA CYS A 20 -12.55 7.48 -4.31
C CYS A 20 -11.66 8.54 -4.92
N ALA A 21 -10.69 8.13 -5.72
CA ALA A 21 -9.69 8.98 -6.34
C ALA A 21 -8.85 9.85 -5.39
N THR A 22 -9.00 9.70 -4.06
CA THR A 22 -8.20 10.44 -3.08
C THR A 22 -6.74 9.96 -3.16
N PRO A 23 -5.74 10.87 -3.16
CA PRO A 23 -4.33 10.49 -3.20
C PRO A 23 -4.00 9.59 -2.01
N VAL A 24 -3.49 8.39 -2.30
CA VAL A 24 -3.04 7.48 -1.24
C VAL A 24 -1.71 7.95 -0.67
N VAL A 25 -1.50 7.77 0.62
CA VAL A 25 -0.26 8.13 1.31
C VAL A 25 0.53 6.88 1.68
N GLN A 26 1.85 6.92 1.55
CA GLN A 26 2.70 5.85 2.05
C GLN A 26 2.86 5.99 3.55
N LYS A 27 2.69 4.88 4.26
CA LYS A 27 2.89 4.79 5.70
C LYS A 27 3.77 3.60 6.01
N THR A 28 4.77 3.85 6.84
CA THR A 28 5.62 2.82 7.42
C THR A 28 4.92 2.33 8.70
N PRO A 29 4.59 1.04 8.84
CA PRO A 29 4.11 0.51 10.11
C PRO A 29 5.23 0.71 11.14
N ARG A 30 4.88 1.19 12.34
CA ARG A 30 5.83 1.12 13.45
C ARG A 30 6.11 -0.37 13.68
N HIS A 31 7.38 -0.75 13.70
CA HIS A 31 7.78 -2.13 13.94
C HIS A 31 7.20 -2.58 15.29
N HIS A 32 6.10 -3.32 15.24
CA HIS A 32 5.59 -4.04 16.39
C HIS A 32 6.45 -5.29 16.58
N GLN A 33 6.57 -5.74 17.82
CA GLN A 33 7.22 -7.01 18.15
C GLN A 33 6.75 -8.10 17.18
N ARG A 34 7.72 -8.80 16.57
CA ARG A 34 7.45 -9.90 15.63
C ARG A 34 6.56 -10.92 16.33
N LYS A 35 5.40 -11.24 15.74
CA LYS A 35 4.56 -12.31 16.28
C LYS A 35 5.31 -13.64 16.13
N PRO A 36 5.23 -14.56 17.10
CA PRO A 36 5.85 -15.88 16.97
C PRO A 36 5.29 -16.59 15.73
N GLY A 37 6.17 -17.06 14.84
CA GLY A 37 5.82 -17.70 13.56
C GLY A 37 5.65 -16.75 12.37
N GLN A 38 5.83 -15.44 12.53
CA GLN A 38 5.75 -14.49 11.42
C GLN A 38 7.06 -14.48 10.60
N CYS A 39 7.01 -14.96 9.34
CA CYS A 39 8.18 -15.07 8.46
C CYS A 39 8.42 -13.84 7.57
N TYR A 40 7.50 -12.88 7.51
CA TYR A 40 7.64 -11.67 6.72
C TYR A 40 6.95 -10.46 7.36
N TYR A 41 7.43 -9.26 7.02
CA TYR A 41 6.81 -7.98 7.35
C TYR A 41 6.68 -7.12 6.10
N TYR A 42 5.82 -6.10 6.17
CA TYR A 42 5.75 -5.06 5.15
C TYR A 42 6.51 -3.84 5.65
N GLU A 43 7.54 -3.43 4.92
CA GLU A 43 8.36 -2.25 5.22
C GLU A 43 7.52 -0.97 5.14
N TYR A 44 6.56 -0.93 4.21
CA TYR A 44 5.58 0.14 4.10
C TYR A 44 4.26 -0.37 3.48
N TYR A 45 3.20 0.40 3.64
CA TYR A 45 1.91 0.18 3.00
C TYR A 45 1.36 1.52 2.50
N LEU A 46 0.49 1.48 1.49
CA LEU A 46 -0.25 2.68 1.11
C LEU A 46 -1.58 2.73 1.85
N TYR A 47 -1.97 3.92 2.25
CA TYR A 47 -3.15 4.17 3.04
C TYR A 47 -3.98 5.28 2.40
N CYS A 48 -5.26 5.01 2.15
CA CYS A 48 -6.19 6.04 1.76
C CYS A 48 -6.76 6.73 3.00
N PRO A 49 -6.55 8.04 3.21
CA PRO A 49 -7.06 8.74 4.39
C PRO A 49 -8.59 8.84 4.43
N ASN A 50 -9.25 8.80 3.27
CA ASN A 50 -10.69 8.98 3.15
C ASN A 50 -11.45 7.65 3.40
N TYR A 51 -11.10 6.60 2.66
CA TYR A 51 -11.77 5.28 2.75
C TYR A 51 -11.08 4.31 3.72
N ARG A 52 -9.98 4.73 4.35
CA ARG A 52 -9.15 3.92 5.26
C ARG A 52 -8.67 2.61 4.63
N THR A 53 -8.60 2.57 3.30
CA THR A 53 -8.16 1.39 2.54
C THR A 53 -6.64 1.27 2.64
N LEU A 54 -6.18 0.08 3.01
CA LEU A 54 -4.77 -0.30 3.08
C LEU A 54 -4.40 -1.08 1.83
N TYR A 55 -3.29 -0.72 1.20
CA TYR A 55 -2.71 -1.45 0.08
C TYR A 55 -1.36 -2.01 0.52
N MET A 56 -1.34 -3.33 0.72
CA MET A 56 -0.12 -4.09 0.95
C MET A 56 0.51 -4.38 -0.40
N LEU A 57 1.72 -3.87 -0.61
CA LEU A 57 2.44 -4.04 -1.86
C LEU A 57 3.44 -5.18 -1.71
N ASP A 58 3.54 -6.02 -2.73
CA ASP A 58 4.49 -7.14 -2.75
C ASP A 58 5.94 -6.64 -2.73
N GLU A 59 6.21 -5.51 -3.38
CA GLU A 59 7.53 -4.83 -3.33
C GLU A 59 7.92 -4.33 -1.93
N ALA A 60 6.95 -4.15 -1.03
CA ALA A 60 7.21 -3.76 0.35
C ALA A 60 7.36 -4.98 1.28
N LYS A 61 7.10 -6.20 0.79
CA LYS A 61 7.18 -7.43 1.59
C LYS A 61 8.65 -7.82 1.78
N ARG A 62 9.09 -7.85 3.03
CA ARG A 62 10.43 -8.28 3.44
C ARG A 62 10.33 -9.58 4.23
N PRO A 63 11.15 -10.60 3.93
CA PRO A 63 11.29 -11.72 4.85
C PRO A 63 11.92 -11.23 6.16
N TYR A 64 11.52 -11.83 7.28
CA TYR A 64 12.33 -11.75 8.50
C TYR A 64 13.52 -12.68 8.29
N SER A 65 14.72 -12.11 8.17
CA SER A 65 15.96 -12.88 8.16
C SER A 65 16.33 -13.35 9.56
#